data_AF-A0AA35Z1E4-F1
#
_entry.id   AF-A0AA35Z1E4-F1
#
_cell.length_a   1.000
_cell.length_b   1.000
_cell.length_c   1.000
_cell.angle_alpha   90.00
_cell.angle_beta   90.00
_cell.angle_gamma   90.00
#
_symmetry.space_group_name_H-M   'P 1'
#
loop_
_entity.id
_entity.type
_entity.pdbx_description
1 polymer ?
#
loop_
_entity_poly.entity_id
_entity_poly.type
_entity_poly.pdbx_seq_one_letter_code
_entity_poly.pdbx_strand_id
1 'polypeptide(L)'
;MDQTSIEDILILNMGYSSETLYEIDCVQRMLDHFMVADQDHVQDGSEITDSSCLEDNDDDLIKNSYSLTLVMMVANLIDNYLSEVASDVNLKLKKFQSLAATVPDFARSIDDKMYQAIDIYLKAHPWVIDSDRELLCRLMDCQKLSLEANTQATQNERLPLRFIVLVLFFEQLRLQICVAGYLYVSDNYNSQAHTPEQQQHGATGKWEYAPFSLRLDRMPKRRI
;
A
#
# COMPACT_ATOMS: atom_id res chain seq x y z
N MET A 1 -7.83 -10.13 -22.73
CA MET A 1 -8.22 -8.93 -21.97
C MET A 1 -7.24 -7.87 -22.40
N ASP A 2 -7.74 -6.91 -23.16
CA ASP A 2 -6.91 -5.92 -23.83
C ASP A 2 -6.28 -5.02 -22.76
N GLN A 3 -4.95 -5.07 -22.63
CA GLN A 3 -4.21 -4.22 -21.72
C GLN A 3 -4.20 -2.82 -22.33
N THR A 4 -4.88 -1.86 -21.70
CA THR A 4 -4.79 -0.45 -22.08
C THR A 4 -3.36 0.02 -21.81
N SER A 5 -2.63 0.36 -22.87
CA SER A 5 -1.26 0.88 -22.78
C SER A 5 -1.30 2.36 -22.42
N ILE A 6 -0.22 2.87 -21.83
CA ILE A 6 -0.06 4.32 -21.62
C ILE A 6 -0.25 5.09 -22.93
N GLU A 7 0.20 4.52 -24.05
CA GLU A 7 0.08 5.12 -25.40
C GLU A 7 -1.39 5.40 -25.79
N ASP A 8 -2.34 4.63 -25.27
CA ASP A 8 -3.77 4.77 -25.58
C ASP A 8 -4.42 5.97 -24.89
N ILE A 9 -3.77 6.51 -23.84
CA ILE A 9 -4.28 7.66 -23.06
C ILE A 9 -3.43 8.93 -23.24
N LEU A 10 -2.32 8.87 -23.99
CA LEU A 10 -1.52 10.03 -24.33
C LEU A 10 -2.22 10.86 -25.41
N ILE A 11 -3.13 11.72 -24.96
CA ILE A 11 -3.78 12.69 -25.83
C ILE A 11 -2.86 13.92 -25.92
N LEU A 12 -2.18 14.07 -27.06
CA LEU A 12 -1.36 15.24 -27.36
C LEU A 12 -2.22 16.48 -27.55
N ASN A 13 -1.72 17.61 -27.07
CA ASN A 13 -2.35 18.89 -27.34
C ASN A 13 -1.95 19.41 -28.73
N MET A 14 -2.89 19.44 -29.67
CA MET A 14 -2.67 19.93 -31.04
C MET A 14 -3.00 21.42 -31.22
N GLY A 15 -3.35 22.12 -30.13
CA GLY A 15 -3.72 23.53 -30.15
C GLY A 15 -2.51 24.45 -30.11
N TYR A 16 -2.41 25.38 -31.06
CA TYR A 16 -1.37 26.43 -31.15
C TYR A 16 -1.27 27.38 -29.93
N SER A 17 -2.13 27.22 -28.92
CA SER A 17 -2.24 28.12 -27.75
C SER A 17 -2.17 27.39 -26.41
N SER A 18 -1.95 26.07 -26.41
CA SER A 18 -1.91 25.33 -25.15
C SER A 18 -0.55 25.42 -24.49
N GLU A 19 -0.54 25.73 -23.20
CA GLU A 19 0.68 25.79 -22.39
C GLU A 19 1.26 24.39 -22.17
N THR A 20 0.46 23.32 -22.16
CA THR A 20 0.91 21.94 -21.88
C THR A 20 0.94 21.05 -23.11
N LEU A 21 1.87 20.10 -23.14
CA LEU A 21 2.05 19.13 -24.24
C LEU A 21 0.92 18.09 -24.30
N TYR A 22 0.27 17.80 -23.18
CA TYR A 22 -0.77 16.78 -23.03
C TYR A 22 -2.13 17.39 -22.62
N GLU A 23 -3.22 16.75 -23.05
CA GLU A 23 -4.61 17.07 -22.68
C GLU A 23 -5.00 16.49 -21.32
N ILE A 24 -4.40 17.04 -20.26
CA ILE A 24 -4.58 16.58 -18.88
C ILE A 24 -6.02 16.73 -18.40
N ASP A 25 -6.72 17.79 -18.82
CA ASP A 25 -8.11 18.05 -18.42
C ASP A 25 -9.08 17.03 -19.04
N CYS A 26 -8.70 16.37 -20.14
CA CYS A 26 -9.47 15.28 -20.73
C CYS A 26 -9.34 14.01 -19.90
N VAL A 27 -8.10 13.63 -19.56
CA VAL A 27 -7.80 12.45 -18.72
C VAL A 27 -8.42 12.60 -17.34
N GLN A 28 -8.33 13.78 -16.72
CA GLN A 28 -8.98 14.08 -15.44
C GLN A 28 -10.50 13.80 -15.51
N ARG A 29 -11.20 14.31 -16.53
CA ARG A 29 -12.65 14.09 -16.68
C ARG A 29 -13.01 12.62 -16.88
N MET A 30 -12.19 11.88 -17.65
CA MET A 30 -12.40 10.45 -17.83
C MET A 30 -12.24 9.69 -16.51
N LEU A 31 -11.21 10.04 -15.73
CA LEU A 31 -10.95 9.45 -14.44
C LEU A 31 -12.05 9.75 -13.43
N ASP A 32 -12.49 11.01 -13.34
CA ASP A 32 -13.58 11.42 -12.46
C ASP A 32 -14.86 10.63 -12.77
N HIS A 33 -15.21 10.50 -14.06
CA HIS A 33 -16.37 9.73 -14.48
C HIS A 33 -16.25 8.24 -14.13
N PHE A 34 -15.06 7.65 -14.31
CA PHE A 34 -14.81 6.26 -13.94
C PHE A 34 -14.98 6.04 -12.43
N MET A 35 -14.43 6.93 -11.60
CA MET A 35 -14.49 6.78 -10.14
C MET A 35 -15.91 6.98 -9.58
N VAL A 36 -16.71 7.87 -10.19
CA VAL A 36 -18.13 8.04 -9.82
C VAL A 36 -18.96 6.81 -10.21
N ALA A 37 -18.75 6.28 -11.42
CA ALA A 37 -19.48 5.11 -11.90
C ALA A 37 -19.25 3.87 -11.03
N ASP A 38 -18.06 3.73 -10.44
CA ASP A 38 -17.74 2.63 -9.52
C ASP A 38 -18.39 2.79 -8.14
N GLN A 39 -18.59 4.03 -7.66
CA GLN A 39 -19.20 4.34 -6.36
C GLN A 39 -20.73 4.14 -6.31
N ASP A 40 -21.45 4.45 -7.39
CA ASP A 40 -22.92 4.31 -7.44
C ASP A 40 -23.40 2.85 -7.32
N HIS A 41 -22.51 1.87 -7.46
CA HIS A 41 -22.84 0.46 -7.32
C HIS A 41 -22.81 -0.06 -5.88
N VAL A 42 -22.40 0.75 -4.89
CA VAL A 42 -22.32 0.35 -3.47
C VAL A 42 -23.53 0.83 -2.66
N GLN A 43 -24.37 1.72 -3.21
CA GLN A 43 -25.41 2.44 -2.47
C GLN A 43 -26.86 2.18 -2.96
N ASP A 44 -27.18 0.99 -3.46
CA ASP A 44 -28.57 0.56 -3.75
C ASP A 44 -29.07 -0.57 -2.82
N GLY A 45 -28.51 -0.64 -1.60
CA GLY A 45 -28.77 -1.72 -0.64
C GLY A 45 -29.61 -1.34 0.59
N SER A 46 -30.23 -0.16 0.64
CA SER A 46 -30.94 0.28 1.85
C SER A 46 -32.26 1.02 1.57
N GLU A 47 -33.20 0.39 0.88
CA GLU A 47 -34.62 0.69 1.07
C GLU A 47 -35.44 -0.61 1.25
N ILE A 48 -35.77 -0.86 2.51
CA ILE A 48 -36.94 -1.57 3.04
C ILE A 48 -37.80 -2.32 1.98
N THR A 49 -37.44 -3.56 1.65
CA THR A 49 -38.42 -4.52 1.13
C THR A 49 -38.35 -5.80 1.94
N ASP A 50 -39.41 -5.99 2.71
CA ASP A 50 -39.74 -7.17 3.49
C ASP A 50 -40.15 -8.28 2.51
N SER A 51 -39.22 -9.16 2.09
CA SER A 51 -39.58 -10.41 1.43
C SER A 51 -38.43 -11.44 1.46
N SER A 52 -38.75 -12.59 2.04
CA SER A 52 -37.92 -13.79 2.18
C SER A 52 -37.61 -14.48 0.85
N CYS A 53 -36.33 -14.69 0.53
CA CYS A 53 -35.80 -15.93 -0.07
C CYS A 53 -34.26 -15.96 -0.05
N LEU A 54 -33.69 -17.06 0.43
CA LEU A 54 -32.25 -17.31 0.49
C LEU A 54 -31.79 -17.89 -0.85
N GLU A 55 -31.37 -17.06 -1.81
CA GLU A 55 -30.72 -17.51 -3.04
C GLU A 55 -29.54 -16.59 -3.40
N ASP A 56 -28.34 -17.19 -3.38
CA ASP A 56 -27.08 -16.87 -4.06
C ASP A 56 -26.40 -15.49 -3.86
N ASN A 57 -25.61 -15.38 -2.79
CA ASN A 57 -24.71 -14.24 -2.48
C ASN A 57 -23.33 -14.31 -3.19
N ASP A 58 -23.13 -15.19 -4.17
CA ASP A 58 -21.81 -15.38 -4.80
C ASP A 58 -21.55 -14.37 -5.95
N ASP A 59 -22.60 -13.83 -6.59
CA ASP A 59 -22.46 -12.90 -7.73
C ASP A 59 -21.94 -11.51 -7.30
N ASP A 60 -22.39 -11.01 -6.15
CA ASP A 60 -21.96 -9.70 -5.62
C ASP A 60 -20.49 -9.69 -5.17
N LEU A 61 -19.99 -10.79 -4.59
CA LEU A 61 -18.59 -10.90 -4.16
C LEU A 61 -17.64 -10.91 -5.37
N ILE A 62 -18.00 -11.64 -6.43
CA ILE A 62 -17.23 -11.71 -7.68
C ILE A 62 -17.26 -10.36 -8.40
N LYS A 63 -18.41 -9.70 -8.48
CA LYS A 63 -18.56 -8.37 -9.08
C LYS A 63 -17.72 -7.31 -8.36
N ASN A 64 -17.75 -7.28 -7.02
CA ASN A 64 -16.94 -6.35 -6.23
C ASN A 64 -15.44 -6.62 -6.41
N SER A 65 -15.01 -7.89 -6.49
CA SER A 65 -13.61 -8.23 -6.77
C SER A 65 -13.13 -7.75 -8.15
N TYR A 66 -14.02 -7.79 -9.15
CA TYR A 66 -13.73 -7.33 -10.49
C TYR A 66 -13.63 -5.80 -10.55
N SER A 67 -14.56 -5.08 -9.92
CA SER A 67 -14.52 -3.62 -9.75
C SER A 67 -13.21 -3.19 -9.08
N LEU A 68 -12.82 -3.80 -7.95
CA LEU A 68 -11.55 -3.51 -7.28
C LEU A 68 -10.34 -3.73 -8.20
N THR A 69 -10.36 -4.82 -8.98
CA THR A 69 -9.28 -5.12 -9.94
C THR A 69 -9.20 -4.04 -11.03
N LEU A 70 -10.34 -3.55 -11.54
CA LEU A 70 -10.38 -2.47 -12.52
C LEU A 70 -9.87 -1.16 -11.94
N VAL A 71 -10.27 -0.81 -10.71
CA VAL A 71 -9.80 0.40 -10.01
C VAL A 71 -8.28 0.36 -9.82
N MET A 72 -7.72 -0.80 -9.45
CA MET A 72 -6.26 -0.98 -9.35
C MET A 72 -5.56 -0.86 -10.72
N MET A 73 -6.16 -1.36 -11.79
CA MET A 73 -5.62 -1.21 -13.16
C MET A 73 -5.61 0.26 -13.60
N VAL A 74 -6.72 0.98 -13.34
CA VAL A 74 -6.82 2.41 -13.63
C VAL A 74 -5.82 3.20 -12.79
N ALA A 75 -5.64 2.87 -11.51
CA ALA A 75 -4.63 3.50 -10.65
C ALA A 75 -3.23 3.40 -11.26
N ASN A 76 -2.81 2.19 -11.66
CA ASN A 76 -1.51 1.98 -12.31
C ASN A 76 -1.40 2.76 -13.64
N LEU A 77 -2.46 2.78 -14.44
CA LEU A 77 -2.50 3.55 -15.69
C LEU A 77 -2.31 5.06 -15.44
N ILE A 78 -2.98 5.59 -14.43
CA ILE A 78 -2.87 7.01 -14.04
C ILE A 78 -1.48 7.33 -13.45
N ASP A 79 -0.89 6.45 -12.64
CA ASP A 79 0.45 6.68 -12.09
C ASP A 79 1.53 6.67 -13.19
N ASN A 80 1.37 5.82 -14.22
CA ASN A 80 2.22 5.84 -15.41
C ASN A 80 2.02 7.13 -16.23
N TYR A 81 0.76 7.58 -16.41
CA TYR A 81 0.47 8.85 -17.07
C TYR A 81 1.07 10.04 -16.32
N LEU A 82 0.93 10.09 -14.99
CA LEU A 82 1.53 11.10 -14.12
C LEU A 82 3.05 11.16 -14.30
N SER A 83 3.72 10.01 -14.41
CA SER A 83 5.16 9.94 -14.66
C SER A 83 5.57 10.57 -15.99
N GLU A 84 4.76 10.36 -17.03
CA GLU A 84 5.01 10.92 -18.37
C GLU A 84 4.82 12.44 -18.38
N VAL A 85 3.66 12.91 -17.92
CA VAL A 85 3.33 14.34 -17.92
C VAL A 85 4.15 15.15 -16.90
N ALA A 86 4.71 14.51 -15.88
CA ALA A 86 5.57 15.16 -14.89
C ALA A 86 6.80 15.84 -15.50
N SER A 87 7.26 15.37 -16.66
CA SER A 87 8.40 15.95 -17.37
C SER A 87 8.08 17.27 -18.07
N ASP A 88 6.80 17.60 -18.28
CA ASP A 88 6.34 18.85 -18.88
C ASP A 88 6.49 20.01 -17.89
N VAL A 89 7.40 20.93 -18.18
CA VAL A 89 7.70 22.12 -17.36
C VAL A 89 6.51 23.09 -17.21
N ASN A 90 5.51 22.98 -18.08
CA ASN A 90 4.30 23.79 -18.02
C ASN A 90 3.20 23.15 -17.17
N LEU A 91 3.42 21.93 -16.66
CA LEU A 91 2.48 21.25 -15.78
C LEU A 91 2.39 21.96 -14.42
N LYS A 92 1.26 22.63 -14.20
CA LYS A 92 0.98 23.31 -12.93
C LYS A 92 0.81 22.28 -11.81
N LEU A 93 1.47 22.54 -10.68
CA LEU A 93 1.42 21.70 -9.47
C LEU A 93 0.00 21.26 -9.07
N LYS A 94 -0.95 22.21 -9.10
CA LYS A 94 -2.35 21.93 -8.74
C LYS A 94 -2.99 20.87 -9.63
N LYS A 95 -2.68 20.85 -10.93
CA LYS A 95 -3.21 19.83 -11.85
C LYS A 95 -2.62 18.46 -11.56
N PHE A 96 -1.31 18.40 -11.32
CA PHE A 96 -0.64 17.15 -10.90
C PHE A 96 -1.26 16.59 -9.62
N GLN A 97 -1.45 17.43 -8.59
CA GLN A 97 -2.05 17.03 -7.32
C GLN A 97 -3.51 16.58 -7.49
N SER A 98 -4.31 17.33 -8.25
CA SER A 98 -5.72 16.98 -8.50
C SER A 98 -5.86 15.60 -9.12
N LEU A 99 -5.04 15.30 -10.13
CA LEU A 99 -5.08 14.03 -10.83
C LEU A 99 -4.65 12.87 -9.93
N ALA A 100 -3.55 13.04 -9.18
CA ALA A 100 -3.07 12.04 -8.24
C ALA A 100 -4.07 11.73 -7.12
N ALA A 101 -4.74 12.77 -6.60
CA ALA A 101 -5.69 12.67 -5.49
C ALA A 101 -7.06 12.07 -5.88
N THR A 102 -7.34 11.94 -7.18
CA THR A 102 -8.59 11.34 -7.66
C THR A 102 -8.60 9.83 -7.45
N VAL A 103 -7.43 9.20 -7.50
CA VAL A 103 -7.27 7.75 -7.27
C VAL A 103 -7.15 7.49 -5.76
N PRO A 104 -7.98 6.61 -5.18
CA PRO A 104 -7.96 6.34 -3.75
C PRO A 104 -6.74 5.52 -3.32
N ASP A 105 -6.30 5.68 -2.08
CA ASP A 105 -5.08 5.05 -1.55
C ASP A 105 -5.10 3.52 -1.61
N PHE A 106 -6.26 2.88 -1.43
CA PHE A 106 -6.36 1.42 -1.46
C PHE A 106 -6.11 0.84 -2.85
N ALA A 107 -6.32 1.63 -3.90
CA ALA A 107 -6.09 1.19 -5.28
C ALA A 107 -4.60 1.02 -5.59
N ARG A 108 -3.74 1.67 -4.80
CA ARG A 108 -2.28 1.55 -4.88
C ARG A 108 -1.78 0.56 -3.83
N SER A 109 -1.31 -0.59 -4.31
CA SER A 109 -0.62 -1.58 -3.47
C SER A 109 0.88 -1.27 -3.32
N ILE A 110 1.46 -0.60 -4.31
CA ILE A 110 2.87 -0.19 -4.36
C ILE A 110 2.94 1.23 -4.92
N ASP A 111 3.67 2.11 -4.25
CA ASP A 111 3.71 3.54 -4.59
C ASP A 111 4.96 3.96 -5.38
N ASP A 112 5.77 2.99 -5.84
CA ASP A 112 7.01 3.24 -6.59
C ASP A 112 6.80 4.12 -7.83
N LYS A 113 5.68 3.95 -8.54
CA LYS A 113 5.32 4.77 -9.70
C LYS A 113 4.92 6.19 -9.31
N MET A 114 4.24 6.35 -8.19
CA MET A 114 3.93 7.68 -7.66
C MET A 114 5.21 8.41 -7.22
N TYR A 115 6.14 7.70 -6.56
CA TYR A 115 7.47 8.23 -6.25
C TYR A 115 8.21 8.65 -7.51
N GLN A 116 8.24 7.80 -8.55
CA GLN A 116 8.86 8.10 -9.83
C GLN A 116 8.27 9.37 -10.46
N ALA A 117 6.94 9.51 -10.50
CA ALA A 117 6.28 10.70 -11.01
C ALA A 117 6.67 11.96 -10.24
N ILE A 118 6.71 11.89 -8.91
CA ILE A 118 7.10 13.03 -8.05
C ILE A 118 8.56 13.41 -8.27
N ASP A 119 9.50 12.45 -8.34
CA ASP A 119 10.91 12.76 -8.58
C ASP A 119 11.12 13.41 -9.95
N ILE A 120 10.47 12.88 -10.99
CA ILE A 120 10.50 13.49 -12.33
C ILE A 120 9.94 14.92 -12.29
N TYR A 121 8.81 15.13 -11.60
CA TYR A 121 8.20 16.44 -11.48
C TYR A 121 9.14 17.43 -10.78
N LEU A 122 9.70 17.06 -9.63
CA LEU A 122 10.64 17.91 -8.88
C LEU A 122 11.93 18.18 -9.66
N LYS A 123 12.38 17.24 -10.48
CA LYS A 123 13.53 17.41 -11.37
C LYS A 123 13.24 18.39 -12.51
N ALA A 124 12.06 18.35 -13.10
CA ALA A 124 11.64 19.27 -14.16
C ALA A 124 11.26 20.67 -13.63
N HIS A 125 10.86 20.78 -12.35
CA HIS A 125 10.34 22.00 -11.74
C HIS A 125 11.19 22.47 -10.54
N PRO A 126 12.44 22.94 -10.76
CA PRO A 126 13.35 23.35 -9.68
C PRO A 126 12.85 24.55 -8.84
N TRP A 127 11.85 25.30 -9.33
CA TRP A 127 11.24 26.43 -8.63
C TRP A 127 10.16 26.05 -7.60
N VAL A 128 9.82 24.76 -7.47
CA VAL A 128 8.87 24.29 -6.45
C VAL A 128 9.47 24.50 -5.06
N ILE A 129 8.74 25.26 -4.24
CA ILE A 129 9.13 25.63 -2.87
C ILE A 129 8.95 24.45 -1.89
N ASP A 130 9.66 24.47 -0.76
CA ASP A 130 9.67 23.34 0.18
C ASP A 130 8.28 22.97 0.72
N SER A 131 7.39 23.93 0.96
CA SER A 131 6.01 23.64 1.37
C SER A 131 5.26 22.82 0.33
N ASP A 132 5.46 23.11 -0.95
CA ASP A 132 4.82 22.39 -2.05
C ASP A 132 5.44 21.01 -2.27
N ARG A 133 6.73 20.85 -1.99
CA ARG A 133 7.40 19.54 -1.95
C ARG A 133 6.80 18.67 -0.85
N GLU A 134 6.50 19.24 0.32
CA GLU A 134 5.78 18.52 1.38
C GLU A 134 4.38 18.10 0.91
N LEU A 135 3.64 18.96 0.21
CA LEU A 135 2.33 18.59 -0.35
C LEU A 135 2.45 17.42 -1.33
N LEU A 136 3.43 17.44 -2.23
CA LEU A 136 3.68 16.38 -3.20
C LEU A 136 4.00 15.05 -2.53
N CYS A 137 4.92 15.06 -1.57
CA CYS A 137 5.32 13.83 -0.89
C CYS A 137 4.20 13.19 -0.07
N ARG A 138 3.13 13.94 0.29
CA ARG A 138 1.94 13.36 0.96
C ARG A 138 1.02 12.59 0.03
N LEU A 139 1.21 12.68 -1.29
CA LEU A 139 0.45 11.89 -2.27
C LEU A 139 0.92 10.43 -2.37
N MET A 140 2.06 10.09 -1.76
CA MET A 140 2.60 8.73 -1.70
C MET A 140 2.77 8.26 -0.26
N ASP A 141 2.51 6.98 -0.02
CA ASP A 141 2.74 6.30 1.24
C ASP A 141 4.09 5.59 1.21
N CYS A 142 5.05 6.09 2.00
CA CYS A 142 6.37 5.50 2.08
C CYS A 142 6.39 4.06 2.64
N GLN A 143 5.31 3.60 3.30
CA GLN A 143 5.18 2.19 3.71
C GLN A 143 4.96 1.26 2.51
N LYS A 144 4.37 1.77 1.43
CA LYS A 144 4.08 1.03 0.21
C LYS A 144 5.20 1.10 -0.83
N LEU A 145 6.34 1.71 -0.47
CA LEU A 145 7.52 1.74 -1.33
C LEU A 145 8.31 0.43 -1.22
N SER A 146 8.83 0.00 -2.38
CA SER A 146 9.79 -1.09 -2.45
C SER A 146 11.12 -0.70 -1.80
N LEU A 147 11.96 -1.70 -1.52
CA LEU A 147 13.30 -1.47 -0.96
C LEU A 147 14.16 -0.62 -1.91
N GLU A 148 14.04 -0.85 -3.21
CA GLU A 148 14.77 -0.10 -4.22
C GLU A 148 14.32 1.37 -4.25
N ALA A 149 13.00 1.60 -4.28
CA ALA A 149 12.45 2.96 -4.25
C ALA A 149 12.80 3.71 -2.97
N ASN A 150 12.78 3.04 -1.80
CA ASN A 150 13.22 3.63 -0.54
C ASN A 150 14.71 4.03 -0.60
N THR A 151 15.57 3.16 -1.13
CA THR A 151 16.99 3.47 -1.29
C THR A 151 17.19 4.72 -2.15
N GLN A 152 16.48 4.81 -3.28
CA GLN A 152 16.53 5.99 -4.14
C GLN A 152 15.99 7.24 -3.45
N ALA A 153 14.86 7.14 -2.74
CA ALA A 153 14.25 8.24 -2.02
C ALA A 153 15.15 8.82 -0.92
N THR A 154 15.89 7.96 -0.20
CA THR A 154 16.81 8.43 0.86
C THR A 154 18.01 9.22 0.35
N GLN A 155 18.41 8.99 -0.91
CA GLN A 155 19.49 9.71 -1.57
C GLN A 155 19.00 10.93 -2.37
N ASN A 156 17.69 11.18 -2.39
CA ASN A 156 17.09 12.24 -3.18
C ASN A 156 17.03 13.56 -2.41
N GLU A 157 18.00 14.44 -2.67
CA GLU A 157 18.09 15.77 -2.05
C GLU A 157 16.92 16.71 -2.38
N ARG A 158 16.07 16.36 -3.36
CA ARG A 158 14.88 17.16 -3.71
C ARG A 158 13.70 16.89 -2.77
N LEU A 159 13.71 15.79 -2.04
CA LEU A 159 12.64 15.47 -1.10
C LEU A 159 12.83 16.24 0.21
N PRO A 160 11.72 16.61 0.89
CA PRO A 160 11.81 17.19 2.22
C PRO A 160 12.51 16.23 3.19
N LEU A 161 13.41 16.76 4.04
CA LEU A 161 14.12 15.96 5.05
C LEU A 161 13.16 15.14 5.92
N ARG A 162 12.00 15.71 6.26
CA ARG A 162 10.95 15.02 7.03
C ARG A 162 10.48 13.74 6.33
N PHE A 163 10.34 13.75 5.01
CA PHE A 163 9.93 12.58 4.26
C PHE A 163 11.02 11.50 4.25
N ILE A 164 12.27 11.89 4.01
CA ILE A 164 13.43 10.97 4.06
C ILE A 164 13.52 10.28 5.43
N VAL A 165 13.34 11.02 6.52
CA VAL A 165 13.33 10.46 7.87
C VAL A 165 12.19 9.45 8.07
N LEU A 166 11.00 9.70 7.50
CA LEU A 166 9.89 8.74 7.55
C LEU A 166 10.21 7.45 6.79
N VAL A 167 10.79 7.56 5.60
CA VAL A 167 11.25 6.40 4.81
C VAL A 167 12.22 5.53 5.63
N LEU A 168 13.25 6.14 6.21
CA LEU A 168 14.24 5.44 7.03
C LEU A 168 13.62 4.81 8.28
N PHE A 169 12.66 5.49 8.91
CA PHE A 169 11.93 4.95 10.06
C PHE A 169 11.17 3.68 9.71
N PHE A 170 10.44 3.66 8.60
CA PHE A 170 9.70 2.47 8.17
C PHE A 170 10.62 1.35 7.70
N GLU A 171 11.75 1.66 7.07
CA GLU A 171 12.76 0.67 6.75
C GLU A 171 13.31 0.01 8.02
N GLN A 172 13.65 0.82 9.03
CA GLN A 172 14.10 0.32 10.33
C GLN A 172 13.02 -0.53 11.02
N LEU A 173 11.76 -0.13 10.96
CA LEU A 173 10.63 -0.88 11.52
C LEU A 173 10.46 -2.24 10.82
N ARG A 174 10.52 -2.28 9.48
CA ARG A 174 10.43 -3.52 8.69
C ARG A 174 11.57 -4.48 9.04
N LEU A 175 12.78 -3.96 9.22
CA LEU A 175 13.93 -4.75 9.67
C LEU A 175 13.71 -5.33 11.08
N GLN A 176 13.22 -4.52 12.03
CA GLN A 176 12.92 -5.00 13.38
C GLN A 176 11.87 -6.11 13.38
N ILE A 177 10.79 -5.96 12.61
CA ILE A 177 9.74 -6.99 12.48
C ILE A 177 10.31 -8.27 11.85
N CYS A 178 11.12 -8.15 10.80
CA CYS A 178 11.76 -9.28 10.14
C CYS A 178 12.68 -10.06 11.10
N VAL A 179 13.52 -9.34 11.85
CA VAL A 179 14.42 -9.95 12.85
C VAL A 179 13.63 -10.63 13.98
N ALA A 180 12.60 -9.97 14.51
CA ALA A 180 11.75 -10.55 15.55
C ALA A 180 11.04 -11.83 15.06
N GLY A 181 10.52 -11.81 13.83
CA GLY A 181 9.91 -12.98 13.19
C GLY A 181 10.91 -14.12 13.01
N TYR A 182 12.14 -13.82 12.59
CA TYR A 182 13.20 -14.83 12.45
C TYR A 182 13.58 -15.48 13.78
N LEU A 183 13.74 -14.69 14.85
CA LEU A 183 14.05 -15.20 16.19
C LEU A 183 12.91 -16.08 16.73
N TYR A 184 11.66 -15.64 16.60
CA TYR A 184 10.49 -16.42 17.03
C TYR A 184 10.40 -17.78 16.32
N VAL A 185 10.64 -17.80 15.00
CA VAL A 185 10.66 -19.04 14.22
C VAL A 185 11.82 -19.95 14.66
N SER A 186 13.00 -19.37 14.90
CA SER A 186 14.21 -20.11 15.30
C SER A 186 14.08 -20.76 16.68
N ASP A 187 13.45 -20.07 17.64
CA ASP A 187 13.15 -20.61 18.97
C ASP A 187 12.19 -21.80 18.91
N ASN A 188 11.24 -21.79 17.96
CA ASN A 188 10.30 -22.89 17.77
C ASN A 188 10.99 -24.14 17.16
N TYR A 189 11.92 -23.96 16.23
CA TYR A 189 12.73 -25.06 15.67
C TYR A 189 13.68 -25.68 16.71
N ASN A 190 14.34 -24.85 17.54
CA ASN A 190 15.18 -25.36 18.63
C ASN A 190 14.36 -26.09 19.71
N SER A 191 13.11 -25.69 19.93
CA SER A 191 12.20 -26.36 20.86
C SER A 191 11.70 -27.72 20.33
N GLN A 192 11.63 -27.92 19.01
CA GLN A 192 11.28 -29.20 18.38
C GLN A 192 12.48 -30.14 18.16
N ALA A 193 13.73 -29.61 18.13
CA ALA A 193 14.95 -30.41 17.98
C ALA A 193 15.42 -31.10 19.29
N HIS A 194 14.79 -30.80 20.43
CA HIS A 194 15.05 -31.46 21.72
C HIS A 194 13.92 -32.45 22.10
N THR A 195 13.66 -33.45 21.26
CA THR A 195 13.21 -34.75 21.77
C THR A 195 14.45 -35.59 22.09
N PRO A 196 14.73 -35.94 23.36
CA PRO A 196 15.85 -36.81 23.66
C PRO A 196 15.56 -38.20 23.08
N GLU A 197 16.40 -38.64 22.15
CA GLU A 197 16.52 -40.04 21.74
C GLU A 197 16.66 -40.90 23.00
N GLN A 198 15.60 -41.67 23.31
CA GLN A 198 15.66 -42.73 24.30
C GLN A 198 16.56 -43.83 23.74
N GLN A 199 17.84 -43.74 24.07
CA GLN A 199 18.78 -44.82 23.88
C GLN A 199 18.42 -45.96 24.85
N GLN A 200 17.85 -47.03 24.29
CA GLN A 200 17.59 -48.29 24.99
C GLN A 200 18.91 -48.84 25.55
N HIS A 201 19.14 -48.71 26.86
CA HIS A 201 19.93 -49.65 27.65
C HIS A 201 19.10 -50.03 28.88
N GLY A 202 18.71 -51.30 28.95
CA GLY A 202 17.92 -51.81 30.05
C GLY A 202 18.69 -51.81 31.36
N ALA A 203 18.05 -51.34 32.43
CA ALA A 203 18.00 -52.01 33.73
C ALA A 203 17.04 -51.27 34.66
N THR A 204 16.03 -52.03 35.08
CA THR A 204 15.09 -51.85 36.19
C THR A 204 15.37 -50.72 37.21
N GLY A 205 14.39 -49.81 37.35
CA GLY A 205 14.28 -48.90 38.49
C GLY A 205 12.89 -48.27 38.54
N LYS A 206 12.00 -48.83 39.36
CA LYS A 206 10.65 -48.31 39.66
C LYS A 206 10.73 -46.88 40.19
N TRP A 207 9.96 -45.96 39.62
CA TRP A 207 9.39 -44.81 40.33
C TRP A 207 7.93 -44.61 39.89
N GLU A 208 7.04 -44.59 40.87
CA GLU A 208 5.60 -44.42 40.71
C GLU A 208 5.26 -42.99 40.26
N TYR A 209 4.31 -42.87 39.33
CA TYR A 209 3.73 -41.60 38.93
C TYR A 209 2.75 -41.11 40.00
N ALA A 210 3.02 -39.94 40.58
CA ALA A 210 2.02 -39.16 41.32
C ALA A 210 1.52 -38.01 40.42
N PRO A 211 0.20 -37.81 40.23
CA PRO A 211 -0.32 -36.70 39.45
C PRO A 211 -0.23 -35.40 40.25
N PHE A 212 0.35 -34.37 39.64
CA PHE A 212 0.42 -33.01 40.18
C PHE A 212 -1.01 -32.44 40.30
N SER A 213 -1.50 -32.31 41.54
CA SER A 213 -2.64 -31.46 41.86
C SER A 213 -2.17 -30.00 41.96
N LEU A 214 -2.66 -29.13 41.08
CA LEU A 214 -2.47 -27.69 41.15
C LEU A 214 -3.23 -27.13 42.36
N ARG A 215 -2.52 -26.91 43.47
CA ARG A 215 -3.01 -26.16 44.62
C ARG A 215 -2.71 -24.67 44.39
N LEU A 216 -3.75 -23.88 44.16
CA LEU A 216 -3.70 -22.42 44.27
C LEU A 216 -3.36 -22.03 45.71
N ASP A 217 -2.19 -21.46 45.92
CA ASP A 217 -1.79 -20.66 47.08
C ASP A 217 -0.55 -19.88 46.59
N ARG A 218 -0.32 -18.58 46.82
CA ARG A 218 -0.98 -17.52 47.55
C ARG A 218 -0.14 -16.27 47.24
N MET A 219 -0.71 -15.22 46.65
CA MET A 219 0.04 -13.97 46.42
C MET A 219 0.38 -13.25 47.74
N PRO A 220 1.59 -12.69 47.91
CA PRO A 220 1.87 -11.81 49.05
C PRO A 220 1.35 -10.39 48.76
N LYS A 221 0.32 -9.99 49.52
CA LYS A 221 -0.10 -8.58 49.64
C LYS A 221 1.00 -7.77 50.33
N ARG A 222 1.55 -6.75 49.68
CA ARG A 222 2.19 -5.63 50.40
C ARG A 222 1.12 -4.57 50.70
N ARG A 223 0.90 -4.32 51.98
CA ARG A 223 0.09 -3.23 52.53
C ARG A 223 0.96 -1.97 52.63
N ILE A 224 0.33 -0.85 52.23
CA ILE A 224 0.42 0.55 52.70
C ILE A 224 1.81 1.06 53.05
#